data_AF-A0A1F7RYB0-F1
#
_entry.id   AF-A0A1F7RYB0-F1
#
_cell.length_a   1.000
_cell.length_b   1.000
_cell.length_c   1.000
_cell.angle_alpha   90.00
_cell.angle_beta   90.00
_cell.angle_gamma   90.00
#
_symmetry.space_group_name_H-M   'P 1'
#
loop_
_entity.id
_entity.type
_entity.pdbx_description
1 polymer ?
#
loop_
_entity_poly.entity_id
_entity_poly.type
_entity_poly.pdbx_seq_one_letter_code
_entity_poly.pdbx_strand_id
1 'polypeptide(L)'
;MLGKKLFEDKRFSADGTVSCANCHALDKTFADGLSVAEGIKKLTGTRNAPTVVNAVYYTTQFWDGRRPSLEEQAKDPFLNKVEHGLKNHDPIIEIIRNDPEYVDEFKKIFNIEKESITIDHVVKAIASFERTVILGNSPFDRYQYGGDKSVISESAIRGLELFRVKGRCVDCHAIEQTSAIFTDNKFHNIGVGFNTIEPKMFEIVDKFRESKEKGQVIDEAILTSKDFSELG
;
A
#
# COMPACT_ATOMS: atom_id res chain seq x y z
N MET A 1 -17.05 12.37 -0.65
CA MET A 1 -16.95 10.97 -1.14
C MET A 1 -16.70 10.09 0.07
N LEU A 2 -17.57 9.12 0.34
CA LEU A 2 -17.49 8.21 1.49
C LEU A 2 -16.10 7.58 1.67
N GLY A 3 -15.49 7.06 0.59
CA GLY A 3 -14.16 6.44 0.65
C GLY A 3 -13.05 7.33 1.19
N LYS A 4 -13.00 8.60 0.73
CA LYS A 4 -12.03 9.59 1.23
C LYS A 4 -12.25 9.90 2.71
N LYS A 5 -13.52 10.03 3.12
CA LYS A 5 -13.90 10.28 4.51
C LYS A 5 -13.41 9.13 5.41
N LEU A 6 -13.64 7.88 5.00
CA LEU A 6 -13.17 6.70 5.72
C LEU A 6 -11.64 6.62 5.77
N PHE A 7 -10.95 6.95 4.67
CA PHE A 7 -9.48 6.96 4.57
C PHE A 7 -8.81 7.96 5.53
N GLU A 8 -9.50 9.05 5.88
CA GLU A 8 -9.01 10.11 6.75
C GLU A 8 -9.51 9.99 8.21
N ASP A 9 -10.38 9.02 8.52
CA ASP A 9 -11.04 8.90 9.82
C ASP A 9 -10.16 8.17 10.84
N LYS A 10 -9.65 8.92 11.81
CA LYS A 10 -8.79 8.38 12.88
C LYS A 10 -9.53 7.55 13.91
N ARG A 11 -10.87 7.61 13.96
CA ARG A 11 -11.65 6.80 14.90
C ARG A 11 -11.46 5.30 14.66
N PHE A 12 -10.91 4.91 13.51
CA PHE A 12 -10.63 3.52 13.15
C PHE A 12 -9.28 2.99 13.65
N SER A 13 -8.49 3.76 14.40
CA SER A 13 -7.36 3.22 15.18
C SER A 13 -7.74 2.96 16.63
N ALA A 14 -7.04 2.03 17.28
CA ALA A 14 -7.29 1.61 18.65
C ALA A 14 -7.11 2.73 19.69
N ASP A 15 -6.36 3.78 19.37
CA ASP A 15 -6.13 4.94 20.23
C ASP A 15 -6.66 6.26 19.63
N GLY A 16 -7.33 6.21 18.48
CA GLY A 16 -7.88 7.39 17.80
C GLY A 16 -6.84 8.34 17.18
N THR A 17 -5.58 7.94 17.03
CA THR A 17 -4.48 8.82 16.56
C THR A 17 -4.09 8.63 15.09
N VAL A 18 -4.45 7.51 14.48
CA VAL A 18 -3.98 7.08 13.15
C VAL A 18 -5.16 6.84 12.20
N SER A 19 -4.98 7.25 10.94
CA SER A 19 -5.82 6.96 9.78
C SER A 19 -4.92 6.55 8.62
N CYS A 20 -5.48 6.06 7.50
CA CYS A 20 -4.70 5.77 6.30
C CYS A 20 -3.91 7.01 5.83
N ALA A 21 -4.52 8.20 5.93
CA ALA A 21 -3.90 9.47 5.54
C ALA A 21 -2.69 9.90 6.39
N ASN A 22 -2.46 9.30 7.56
CA ASN A 22 -1.25 9.56 8.34
C ASN A 22 0.01 9.04 7.62
N CYS A 23 -0.05 7.82 7.08
CA CYS A 23 1.07 7.19 6.36
C CYS A 23 1.00 7.42 4.84
N HIS A 24 -0.18 7.75 4.31
CA HIS A 24 -0.42 8.00 2.89
C HIS A 24 -0.92 9.43 2.68
N ALA A 25 -0.08 10.40 3.03
CA ALA A 25 -0.46 11.80 3.09
C ALA A 25 -0.63 12.44 1.70
N LEU A 26 -1.75 13.13 1.48
CA LEU A 26 -2.09 13.75 0.19
C LEU A 26 -1.04 14.75 -0.30
N ASP A 27 -0.49 15.56 0.61
CA ASP A 27 0.54 16.57 0.32
C ASP A 27 1.93 15.99 0.03
N LYS A 28 2.11 14.68 0.26
CA LYS A 28 3.30 13.91 -0.05
C LYS A 28 3.06 12.85 -1.12
N THR A 29 2.10 13.09 -2.02
CA THR A 29 1.78 12.16 -3.12
C THR A 29 1.36 10.79 -2.57
N PHE A 30 0.51 10.80 -1.53
CA PHE A 30 0.02 9.61 -0.83
C PHE A 30 1.10 8.67 -0.28
N ALA A 31 2.21 9.24 0.18
CA ALA A 31 3.31 8.54 0.84
C ALA A 31 3.65 9.18 2.19
N ASP A 32 4.46 8.50 2.99
CA ASP A 32 4.81 8.96 4.35
C ASP A 32 6.01 9.94 4.35
N GLY A 33 6.97 9.69 3.44
CA GLY A 33 8.25 10.41 3.42
C GLY A 33 9.23 9.95 4.51
N LEU A 34 8.93 8.84 5.20
CA LEU A 34 9.79 8.18 6.18
C LEU A 34 10.36 6.87 5.61
N SER A 35 11.48 6.40 6.18
CA SER A 35 12.07 5.10 5.81
C SER A 35 11.19 3.93 6.24
N VAL A 36 10.52 4.04 7.39
CA VAL A 36 9.51 3.12 7.89
C VAL A 36 8.36 3.93 8.48
N ALA A 37 7.14 3.41 8.36
CA ALA A 37 5.95 4.11 8.84
C ALA A 37 5.86 4.13 10.38
N GLU A 38 5.33 5.22 10.92
CA GLU A 38 4.99 5.37 12.34
C GLU A 38 3.47 5.25 12.52
N GLY A 39 3.02 4.27 13.32
CA GLY A 39 1.61 4.05 13.62
C GLY A 39 1.23 4.43 15.05
N ILE A 40 0.27 3.71 15.63
CA ILE A 40 -0.24 4.02 16.98
C ILE A 40 0.87 4.03 18.02
N LYS A 41 0.74 4.90 19.03
CA LYS A 41 1.73 5.05 20.12
C LYS A 41 3.18 5.28 19.64
N LYS A 42 3.35 5.82 18.43
CA LYS A 42 4.65 6.02 17.77
C LYS A 42 5.45 4.73 17.52
N LEU A 43 4.75 3.60 17.39
CA LEU A 43 5.40 2.35 17.01
C LEU A 43 5.83 2.43 15.55
N THR A 44 7.04 1.97 15.26
CA THR A 44 7.60 1.96 13.90
C THR A 44 7.43 0.59 13.26
N GLY A 45 6.94 0.57 12.01
CA GLY A 45 6.87 -0.63 11.19
C GLY A 45 8.24 -1.14 10.73
N THR A 46 8.21 -2.19 9.92
CA THR A 46 9.41 -2.81 9.36
C THR A 46 9.68 -2.42 7.91
N ARG A 47 8.71 -1.80 7.23
CA ARG A 47 8.77 -1.44 5.82
C ARG A 47 8.34 0.01 5.58
N ASN A 48 8.80 0.57 4.46
CA ASN A 48 8.32 1.84 3.95
C ASN A 48 6.84 1.71 3.51
N ALA A 49 6.03 2.73 3.79
CA ALA A 49 4.68 2.83 3.26
C ALA A 49 4.73 3.25 1.77
N PRO A 50 4.32 2.38 0.84
CA PRO A 50 4.31 2.71 -0.59
C PRO A 50 3.29 3.80 -0.89
N THR A 51 3.43 4.48 -2.03
CA THR A 51 2.40 5.43 -2.48
C THR A 51 1.09 4.72 -2.84
N VAL A 52 -0.06 5.35 -2.56
CA VAL A 52 -1.37 4.90 -3.07
C VAL A 52 -1.56 5.32 -4.54
N VAL A 53 -0.78 6.29 -5.03
CA VAL A 53 -0.88 6.76 -6.42
C VAL A 53 -0.69 5.60 -7.38
N ASN A 54 -1.64 5.45 -8.32
CA ASN A 54 -1.63 4.43 -9.36
C ASN A 54 -1.67 2.98 -8.83
N ALA A 55 -1.92 2.74 -7.53
CA ALA A 55 -1.98 1.40 -6.94
C ALA A 55 -3.08 0.51 -7.54
N VAL A 56 -4.10 1.12 -8.16
CA VAL A 56 -5.14 0.44 -8.95
C VAL A 56 -4.58 -0.43 -10.08
N TYR A 57 -3.39 -0.12 -10.59
CA TYR A 57 -2.78 -0.87 -11.69
C TYR A 57 -1.89 -2.04 -11.22
N TYR A 58 -1.73 -2.23 -9.90
CA TYR A 58 -0.97 -3.35 -9.37
C TYR A 58 -1.80 -4.64 -9.30
N THR A 59 -1.19 -5.75 -9.70
CA THR A 59 -1.85 -7.07 -9.71
C THR A 59 -1.99 -7.68 -8.32
N THR A 60 -1.10 -7.30 -7.41
CA THR A 60 -1.11 -7.66 -5.99
C THR A 60 -0.76 -6.42 -5.17
N GLN A 61 -1.05 -6.47 -3.88
CA GLN A 61 -0.86 -5.38 -2.94
C GLN A 61 0.11 -5.79 -1.83
N PHE A 62 0.70 -4.78 -1.18
CA PHE A 62 1.88 -4.89 -0.31
C PHE A 62 3.17 -5.30 -1.06
N TRP A 63 4.32 -5.03 -0.43
CA TRP A 63 5.65 -5.38 -0.95
C TRP A 63 5.84 -6.88 -1.22
N ASP A 64 5.20 -7.73 -0.42
CA ASP A 64 5.23 -9.20 -0.53
C ASP A 64 4.07 -9.77 -1.36
N GLY A 65 3.16 -8.92 -1.85
CA GLY A 65 2.04 -9.36 -2.67
C GLY A 65 0.97 -10.17 -1.94
N ARG A 66 0.96 -10.19 -0.60
CA ARG A 66 0.13 -11.12 0.18
C ARG A 66 -1.38 -10.88 0.05
N ARG A 67 -1.80 -9.79 -0.61
CA ARG A 67 -3.21 -9.51 -0.90
C ARG A 67 -3.45 -9.29 -2.40
N PRO A 68 -4.51 -9.86 -2.98
CA PRO A 68 -4.76 -9.80 -4.42
C PRO A 68 -5.50 -8.54 -4.87
N SER A 69 -5.98 -7.70 -3.95
CA SER A 69 -6.79 -6.52 -4.26
C SER A 69 -6.64 -5.43 -3.21
N LEU A 70 -7.02 -4.21 -3.58
CA LEU A 70 -7.09 -3.06 -2.67
C LEU A 70 -8.07 -3.32 -1.53
N GLU A 71 -9.22 -3.97 -1.79
CA GLU A 71 -10.19 -4.30 -0.75
C GLU A 71 -9.62 -5.25 0.31
N GLU A 72 -8.90 -6.29 -0.12
CA GLU A 72 -8.29 -7.25 0.81
C GLU A 72 -7.08 -6.63 1.53
N GLN A 73 -6.33 -5.74 0.85
CA GLN A 73 -5.26 -4.96 1.46
C GLN A 73 -5.80 -4.04 2.56
N ALA A 74 -6.88 -3.29 2.30
CA ALA A 74 -7.41 -2.28 3.22
C ALA A 74 -7.96 -2.86 4.53
N LYS A 75 -8.23 -4.18 4.60
CA LYS A 75 -8.61 -4.88 5.84
C LYS A 75 -7.45 -5.01 6.83
N ASP A 76 -6.23 -5.21 6.33
CA ASP A 76 -5.07 -5.59 7.13
C ASP A 76 -4.55 -4.46 8.06
N PRO A 77 -4.37 -3.20 7.58
CA PRO A 77 -3.86 -2.08 8.40
C PRO A 77 -4.63 -1.84 9.69
N PHE A 78 -5.95 -2.06 9.67
CA PHE A 78 -6.81 -1.92 10.85
C PHE A 78 -6.40 -2.84 11.99
N LEU A 79 -5.94 -4.06 11.67
CA LEU A 79 -5.61 -5.10 12.64
C LEU A 79 -4.13 -5.14 13.01
N ASN A 80 -3.26 -4.54 12.20
CA ASN A 80 -1.84 -4.52 12.49
C ASN A 80 -1.57 -3.74 13.78
N LYS A 81 -0.97 -4.41 14.78
CA LYS A 81 -0.66 -3.90 16.13
C LYS A 81 0.26 -2.67 16.14
N VAL A 82 1.04 -2.48 15.07
CA VAL A 82 1.91 -1.31 14.90
C VAL A 82 1.17 -0.17 14.19
N GLU A 83 0.30 -0.49 13.22
CA GLU A 83 -0.40 0.51 12.40
C GLU A 83 -1.62 1.09 13.12
N HIS A 84 -2.82 0.50 12.99
CA HIS A 84 -4.04 0.97 13.66
C HIS A 84 -4.35 0.21 14.97
N GLY A 85 -3.93 -1.05 15.07
CA GLY A 85 -3.90 -1.83 16.31
C GLY A 85 -5.23 -2.35 16.86
N LEU A 86 -6.28 -2.45 16.05
CA LEU A 86 -7.53 -3.08 16.49
C LEU A 86 -7.36 -4.61 16.61
N LYS A 87 -8.18 -5.24 17.46
CA LYS A 87 -8.21 -6.71 17.60
C LYS A 87 -9.04 -7.39 16.52
N ASN A 88 -10.06 -6.72 16.02
CA ASN A 88 -10.95 -7.14 14.95
C ASN A 88 -11.58 -5.88 14.32
N HIS A 89 -12.43 -6.05 13.30
CA HIS A 89 -13.06 -4.93 12.59
C HIS A 89 -14.34 -4.41 13.24
N ASP A 90 -14.87 -5.05 14.29
CA ASP A 90 -16.15 -4.70 14.91
C ASP A 90 -16.22 -3.23 15.39
N PRO A 91 -15.17 -2.65 16.01
CA PRO A 91 -15.19 -1.24 16.42
C PRO A 91 -15.45 -0.27 15.27
N ILE A 92 -14.92 -0.56 14.07
CA ILE A 92 -15.13 0.26 12.88
C ILE A 92 -16.61 0.25 12.50
N ILE A 93 -17.22 -0.94 12.50
CA ILE A 93 -18.63 -1.12 12.16
C ILE A 93 -19.53 -0.47 13.20
N GLU A 94 -19.18 -0.55 14.48
CA GLU A 94 -19.90 0.14 15.55
C GLU A 94 -19.86 1.66 15.38
N ILE A 95 -18.69 2.24 15.09
CA ILE A 95 -18.54 3.67 14.81
C ILE A 95 -19.43 4.08 13.64
N ILE A 96 -19.34 3.35 12.53
CA ILE A 96 -20.09 3.64 11.30
C ILE A 96 -21.60 3.54 11.53
N ARG A 97 -22.06 2.51 12.24
CA ARG A 97 -23.49 2.31 12.52
C ARG A 97 -24.06 3.32 13.51
N ASN A 98 -23.23 3.93 14.34
CA ASN A 98 -23.65 4.92 15.34
C ASN A 98 -23.46 6.37 14.87
N ASP A 99 -22.89 6.59 13.68
CA ASP A 99 -22.74 7.89 13.03
C ASP A 99 -23.84 8.07 11.96
N PRO A 100 -24.85 8.92 12.20
CA PRO A 100 -25.98 9.09 11.26
C PRO A 100 -25.54 9.48 9.85
N GLU A 101 -24.46 10.27 9.73
CA GLU A 101 -23.96 10.72 8.44
C GLU A 101 -23.38 9.53 7.65
N TYR A 102 -22.61 8.66 8.30
CA TYR A 102 -22.15 7.43 7.65
C TYR A 102 -23.31 6.52 7.26
N VAL A 103 -24.28 6.30 8.15
CA VAL A 103 -25.45 5.46 7.83
C VAL A 103 -26.17 5.98 6.58
N ASP A 104 -26.41 7.29 6.49
CA ASP A 104 -27.04 7.91 5.33
C ASP A 104 -26.19 7.76 4.05
N GLU A 105 -24.87 7.93 4.14
CA GLU A 105 -23.96 7.73 3.00
C GLU A 105 -23.93 6.27 2.53
N PHE A 106 -23.86 5.30 3.45
CA PHE A 106 -23.89 3.87 3.11
C PHE A 106 -25.24 3.47 2.51
N LYS A 107 -26.35 3.96 3.05
CA LYS A 107 -27.69 3.75 2.48
C LYS A 107 -27.79 4.30 1.07
N LYS A 108 -27.29 5.53 0.85
CA LYS A 108 -27.32 6.17 -0.46
C LYS A 108 -26.45 5.46 -1.50
N ILE A 109 -25.27 4.98 -1.13
CA ILE A 109 -24.27 4.44 -2.07
C ILE A 109 -24.50 2.95 -2.32
N PHE A 110 -24.76 2.16 -1.28
CA PHE A 110 -24.87 0.71 -1.38
C PHE A 110 -26.32 0.22 -1.35
N ASN A 111 -27.30 1.09 -1.07
CA ASN A 111 -28.71 0.72 -0.91
C ASN A 111 -28.92 -0.37 0.15
N ILE A 112 -28.27 -0.17 1.31
CA ILE A 112 -28.33 -1.07 2.48
C ILE A 112 -28.78 -0.31 3.72
N GLU A 113 -29.41 -1.03 4.65
CA GLU A 113 -29.75 -0.48 5.97
C GLU A 113 -28.57 -0.61 6.94
N LYS A 114 -28.61 0.18 8.03
CA LYS A 114 -27.58 0.27 9.07
C LYS A 114 -27.06 -1.10 9.53
N GLU A 115 -27.96 -2.04 9.79
CA GLU A 115 -27.66 -3.37 10.34
C GLU A 115 -26.94 -4.28 9.33
N SER A 116 -27.00 -3.95 8.04
CA SER A 116 -26.37 -4.70 6.94
C SER A 116 -24.99 -4.16 6.57
N ILE A 117 -24.54 -3.04 7.14
CA ILE A 117 -23.20 -2.50 6.89
C ILE A 117 -22.14 -3.47 7.43
N THR A 118 -21.19 -3.88 6.60
CA THR A 118 -20.09 -4.80 6.96
C THR A 118 -18.74 -4.21 6.57
N ILE A 119 -17.65 -4.82 7.06
CA ILE A 119 -16.29 -4.38 6.71
C ILE A 119 -16.04 -4.40 5.19
N ASP A 120 -16.64 -5.34 4.46
CA ASP A 120 -16.51 -5.40 3.00
C ASP A 120 -17.06 -4.15 2.31
N HIS A 121 -18.14 -3.56 2.83
CA HIS A 121 -18.66 -2.29 2.31
C HIS A 121 -17.71 -1.12 2.60
N VAL A 122 -17.10 -1.12 3.80
CA VAL A 122 -16.14 -0.09 4.22
C VAL A 122 -14.90 -0.14 3.32
N VAL A 123 -14.26 -1.29 3.19
CA VAL A 123 -13.03 -1.42 2.38
C VAL A 123 -13.32 -1.26 0.89
N LYS A 124 -14.52 -1.63 0.42
CA LYS A 124 -14.93 -1.32 -0.96
C LYS A 124 -15.07 0.17 -1.21
N ALA A 125 -15.57 0.94 -0.25
CA ALA A 125 -15.63 2.39 -0.35
C ALA A 125 -14.21 3.02 -0.34
N ILE A 126 -13.33 2.56 0.55
CA ILE A 126 -11.92 2.97 0.61
C ILE A 126 -11.20 2.66 -0.71
N ALA A 127 -11.22 1.40 -1.14
CA ALA A 127 -10.61 0.97 -2.40
C ALA A 127 -11.18 1.72 -3.61
N SER A 128 -12.47 2.07 -3.60
CA SER A 128 -13.05 2.92 -4.66
C SER A 128 -12.45 4.32 -4.68
N PHE A 129 -12.14 4.92 -3.52
CA PHE A 129 -11.41 6.18 -3.46
C PHE A 129 -9.96 6.01 -3.94
N GLU A 130 -9.25 4.98 -3.51
CA GLU A 130 -7.87 4.71 -3.93
C GLU A 130 -7.76 4.55 -5.46
N ARG A 131 -8.76 3.94 -6.11
CA ARG A 131 -8.85 3.85 -7.57
C ARG A 131 -9.00 5.19 -8.29
N THR A 132 -9.38 6.25 -7.58
CA THR A 132 -9.41 7.61 -8.14
C THR A 132 -8.08 8.34 -7.99
N VAL A 133 -7.15 7.81 -7.19
CA VAL A 133 -5.83 8.38 -6.96
C VAL A 133 -4.89 7.97 -8.11
N ILE A 134 -5.21 8.50 -9.30
CA ILE A 134 -4.45 8.24 -10.52
C ILE A 134 -3.71 9.52 -10.89
N LEU A 135 -2.40 9.39 -11.10
CA LEU A 135 -1.57 10.44 -11.68
C LEU A 135 -1.05 9.98 -13.05
N GLY A 136 -1.35 10.78 -14.06
CA GLY A 136 -0.82 10.66 -15.42
C GLY A 136 -0.57 12.03 -16.00
N ASN A 137 -0.33 12.10 -17.31
CA ASN A 137 -0.01 13.35 -18.01
C ASN A 137 1.25 14.05 -17.44
N SER A 138 2.20 13.27 -16.91
CA SER A 138 3.53 13.74 -16.56
C SER A 138 4.27 14.26 -17.81
N PRO A 139 5.38 14.99 -17.66
CA PRO A 139 6.24 15.33 -18.80
C PRO A 139 6.68 14.08 -19.59
N PHE A 140 6.92 12.96 -18.91
CA PHE A 140 7.21 11.69 -19.57
C PHE A 140 6.03 11.22 -20.44
N ASP A 141 4.81 11.25 -19.90
CA ASP A 141 3.63 10.77 -20.65
C ASP A 141 3.35 11.62 -21.89
N ARG A 142 3.46 12.95 -21.76
CA ARG A 142 3.29 13.87 -22.90
C ARG A 142 4.38 13.68 -23.96
N TYR A 143 5.61 13.40 -23.53
CA TYR A 143 6.70 13.10 -24.45
C TYR A 143 6.51 11.75 -25.14
N GLN A 144 6.23 10.69 -24.37
CA GLN A 144 6.23 9.32 -24.87
C GLN A 144 4.97 8.94 -25.63
N TYR A 145 3.81 9.32 -25.09
CA TYR A 145 2.50 8.95 -25.64
C TYR A 145 1.82 10.13 -26.34
N GLY A 146 2.07 11.36 -25.89
CA GLY A 146 1.53 12.58 -26.50
C GLY A 146 2.32 13.12 -27.69
N GLY A 147 3.57 12.67 -27.90
CA GLY A 147 4.42 13.11 -29.00
C GLY A 147 5.03 14.51 -28.85
N ASP A 148 4.82 15.19 -27.71
CA ASP A 148 5.39 16.52 -27.46
C ASP A 148 6.87 16.39 -27.08
N LYS A 149 7.77 16.64 -28.04
CA LYS A 149 9.22 16.53 -27.82
C LYS A 149 9.81 17.67 -26.98
N SER A 150 9.06 18.74 -26.72
CA SER A 150 9.56 19.95 -26.05
C SER A 150 9.41 19.93 -24.52
N VAL A 151 8.59 19.03 -23.98
CA VAL A 151 8.22 18.99 -22.55
C VAL A 151 9.26 18.36 -21.63
N ILE A 152 10.30 17.73 -22.19
CA ILE A 152 11.43 17.21 -21.43
C ILE A 152 12.75 17.75 -21.98
N SER A 153 13.74 17.90 -21.10
CA SER A 153 15.06 18.40 -21.48
C SER A 153 15.88 17.35 -22.25
N GLU A 154 16.91 17.79 -22.97
CA GLU A 154 17.87 16.88 -23.60
C GLU A 154 18.52 15.91 -22.60
N SER A 155 18.72 16.35 -21.36
CA SER A 155 19.24 15.48 -20.30
C SER A 155 18.26 14.37 -19.93
N ALA A 156 16.97 14.67 -19.88
CA ALA A 156 15.94 13.66 -19.63
C ALA A 156 15.83 12.65 -20.78
N ILE A 157 15.99 13.11 -22.03
CA ILE A 157 16.05 12.22 -23.21
C ILE A 157 17.22 11.23 -23.09
N ARG A 158 18.43 11.71 -22.75
CA ARG A 158 19.58 10.84 -22.50
C ARG A 158 19.33 9.87 -21.34
N GLY A 159 18.69 10.33 -20.26
CA GLY A 159 18.31 9.49 -19.14
C GLY A 159 17.34 8.37 -19.53
N LEU A 160 16.36 8.65 -20.38
CA LEU A 160 15.43 7.66 -20.92
C LEU A 160 16.12 6.61 -21.78
N GLU A 161 17.10 7.01 -22.61
CA GLU A 161 17.91 6.06 -23.39
C GLU A 161 18.73 5.14 -22.48
N LEU A 162 19.36 5.70 -21.44
CA LEU A 162 20.06 4.90 -20.44
C LEU A 162 19.12 3.92 -19.74
N PHE A 163 17.95 4.38 -19.30
CA PHE A 163 16.94 3.56 -18.63
C PHE A 163 16.52 2.35 -19.48
N ARG A 164 16.30 2.57 -20.78
CA ARG A 164 15.83 1.53 -21.71
C ARG A 164 16.94 0.57 -22.14
N VAL A 165 18.12 1.09 -22.44
CA VAL A 165 19.13 0.34 -23.18
C VAL A 165 20.27 -0.10 -22.27
N LYS A 166 21.08 0.85 -21.78
CA LYS A 166 22.33 0.51 -21.07
C LYS A 166 22.09 0.04 -19.64
N GLY A 167 21.16 0.68 -18.94
CA GLY A 167 20.78 0.35 -17.58
C GLY A 167 19.80 -0.82 -17.50
N ARG A 168 19.12 -1.16 -18.62
CA ARG A 168 18.12 -2.24 -18.70
C ARG A 168 17.05 -2.17 -17.61
N CYS A 169 16.77 -0.97 -17.11
CA CYS A 169 15.82 -0.75 -16.03
C CYS A 169 14.41 -1.17 -16.47
N VAL A 170 14.12 -1.01 -17.76
CA VAL A 170 12.84 -1.38 -18.39
C VAL A 170 12.53 -2.88 -18.33
N ASP A 171 13.51 -3.75 -18.06
CA ASP A 171 13.30 -5.20 -17.95
C ASP A 171 12.38 -5.57 -16.77
N CYS A 172 12.40 -4.76 -15.69
CA CYS A 172 11.54 -4.89 -14.52
C CYS A 172 10.62 -3.66 -14.34
N HIS A 173 11.08 -2.46 -14.67
CA HIS A 173 10.33 -1.21 -14.59
C HIS A 173 9.74 -0.85 -15.96
N ALA A 174 8.79 -1.68 -16.40
CA ALA A 174 8.30 -1.69 -17.77
C ALA A 174 7.66 -0.36 -18.21
N ILE A 175 7.91 0.00 -19.48
CA ILE A 175 7.22 1.04 -20.23
C ILE A 175 6.44 0.31 -21.32
N GLU A 176 5.12 0.22 -21.17
CA GLU A 176 4.25 -0.47 -22.12
C GLU A 176 3.87 0.44 -23.29
N GLN A 177 3.24 -0.17 -24.30
CA GLN A 177 2.84 0.54 -25.53
C GLN A 177 1.84 1.67 -25.26
N THR A 178 0.96 1.52 -24.28
CA THR A 178 -0.14 2.45 -24.00
C THR A 178 -0.09 3.04 -22.59
N SER A 179 0.83 2.60 -21.73
CA SER A 179 0.97 3.09 -20.36
C SER A 179 2.38 2.85 -19.80
N ALA A 180 2.78 3.65 -18.82
CA ALA A 180 4.04 3.45 -18.09
C ALA A 180 3.81 3.66 -16.59
N ILE A 181 3.43 2.59 -15.90
CA ILE A 181 3.42 2.55 -14.43
C ILE A 181 4.78 2.14 -13.86
N PHE A 182 5.77 1.88 -14.73
CA PHE A 182 7.15 1.55 -14.38
C PHE A 182 7.29 0.32 -13.47
N THR A 183 6.49 -0.71 -13.73
CA THR A 183 6.58 -2.02 -13.08
C THR A 183 6.11 -3.10 -14.03
N ASP A 184 6.72 -4.28 -13.96
CA ASP A 184 6.30 -5.50 -14.65
C ASP A 184 5.31 -6.34 -13.82
N ASN A 185 4.94 -5.84 -12.63
CA ASN A 185 4.06 -6.52 -11.68
C ASN A 185 4.56 -7.90 -11.22
N LYS A 186 5.87 -8.13 -11.22
CA LYS A 186 6.50 -9.36 -10.72
C LYS A 186 7.34 -9.10 -9.48
N PHE A 187 7.61 -10.17 -8.75
CA PHE A 187 8.54 -10.16 -7.61
C PHE A 187 9.95 -10.44 -8.09
N HIS A 188 10.88 -9.59 -7.66
CA HIS A 188 12.30 -9.71 -7.95
C HIS A 188 13.08 -9.54 -6.65
N ASN A 189 14.06 -10.41 -6.41
CA ASN A 189 15.04 -10.21 -5.36
C ASN A 189 16.30 -9.59 -5.98
N ILE A 190 16.56 -8.32 -5.65
CA ILE A 190 17.71 -7.55 -6.15
C ILE A 190 18.86 -7.46 -5.13
N GLY A 191 18.81 -8.23 -4.04
CA GLY A 191 19.86 -8.28 -3.02
C GLY A 191 19.92 -7.06 -2.09
N VAL A 192 18.92 -6.18 -2.12
CA VAL A 192 18.80 -5.07 -1.14
C VAL A 192 18.66 -5.66 0.26
N GLY A 193 19.44 -5.16 1.21
CA GLY A 193 19.44 -5.67 2.59
C GLY A 193 20.19 -6.98 2.81
N PHE A 194 20.65 -7.67 1.74
CA PHE A 194 21.27 -9.00 1.85
C PHE A 194 22.48 -9.03 2.79
N ASN A 195 23.36 -8.01 2.71
CA ASN A 195 24.54 -7.91 3.59
C ASN A 195 24.18 -7.84 5.09
N THR A 196 22.96 -7.38 5.42
CA THR A 196 22.47 -7.28 6.80
C THR A 196 21.96 -8.63 7.31
N ILE A 197 21.35 -9.42 6.43
CA ILE A 197 20.74 -10.72 6.77
C ILE A 197 21.69 -11.91 6.60
N GLU A 198 22.67 -11.83 5.69
CA GLU A 198 23.63 -12.90 5.39
C GLU A 198 24.29 -13.48 6.65
N PRO A 199 24.79 -12.68 7.62
CA PRO A 199 25.42 -13.23 8.81
C PRO A 199 24.47 -14.01 9.72
N LYS A 200 23.16 -13.78 9.59
CA LYS A 200 22.10 -14.37 10.42
C LYS A 200 21.21 -15.35 9.65
N MET A 201 21.56 -15.67 8.40
CA MET A 201 20.64 -16.37 7.50
C MET A 201 20.16 -17.71 8.06
N PHE A 202 21.06 -18.49 8.66
CA PHE A 202 20.70 -19.76 9.28
C PHE A 202 19.74 -19.59 10.47
N GLU A 203 19.98 -18.59 11.33
CA GLU A 203 19.10 -18.27 12.45
C GLU A 203 17.71 -17.85 11.98
N ILE A 204 17.65 -17.02 10.93
CA ILE A 204 16.40 -16.56 10.33
C ILE A 204 15.61 -17.75 9.77
N VAL A 205 16.26 -18.64 9.01
CA VAL A 205 15.63 -19.83 8.43
C VAL A 205 15.11 -20.77 9.52
N ASP A 206 15.87 -20.98 10.59
CA ASP A 206 15.45 -21.86 11.69
C ASP A 206 14.26 -21.27 12.46
N LYS A 207 14.28 -19.96 12.76
CA LYS A 207 13.13 -19.26 13.34
C LYS A 207 11.89 -19.35 12.45
N PHE A 208 12.05 -19.23 11.13
CA PHE A 208 10.96 -19.37 10.19
C PHE A 208 10.36 -20.79 10.21
N ARG A 209 11.20 -21.83 10.24
CA ARG A 209 10.76 -23.23 10.37
C ARG A 209 10.00 -23.46 11.67
N GLU A 210 10.54 -22.99 12.79
CA GLU A 210 9.87 -23.12 14.09
C GLU A 210 8.51 -22.41 14.13
N SER A 211 8.42 -21.20 13.55
CA SER A 211 7.17 -20.44 13.46
C SER A 211 6.11 -21.21 12.66
N LYS A 212 6.51 -21.80 11.52
CA LYS A 212 5.66 -22.67 10.70
C LYS A 212 5.22 -23.94 11.43
N GLU A 213 6.12 -24.60 12.16
CA GLU A 213 5.82 -25.79 12.96
C GLU A 213 4.86 -25.50 14.12
N LYS A 214 4.96 -24.31 14.72
CA LYS A 214 4.05 -23.84 15.78
C LYS A 214 2.70 -23.33 15.25
N GLY A 215 2.48 -23.38 13.93
CA GLY A 215 1.25 -22.92 13.29
C GLY A 215 1.03 -21.41 13.37
N GLN A 216 2.09 -20.62 13.60
CA GLN A 216 1.99 -19.17 13.50
C GLN A 216 1.73 -18.77 12.05
N VAL A 217 0.82 -17.81 11.87
CA VAL A 217 0.56 -17.22 10.55
C VAL A 217 1.81 -16.43 10.16
N ILE A 218 2.46 -16.85 9.07
CA ILE A 218 3.73 -16.27 8.60
C ILE A 218 3.60 -14.75 8.40
N ASP A 219 2.43 -14.28 7.97
CA ASP A 219 2.08 -12.86 7.83
C ASP A 219 2.36 -12.06 9.11
N GLU A 220 2.03 -12.58 10.30
CA GLU A 220 2.27 -11.89 11.57
C GLU A 220 3.76 -11.77 11.91
N ALA A 221 4.56 -12.80 11.54
CA ALA A 221 5.99 -12.81 11.78
C ALA A 221 6.73 -11.80 10.89
N ILE A 222 6.32 -11.63 9.63
CA ILE A 222 6.87 -10.64 8.69
C ILE A 222 6.58 -9.21 9.16
N LEU A 223 5.38 -8.98 9.71
CA LEU A 223 4.96 -7.64 10.17
C LEU A 223 5.68 -7.18 11.44
N THR A 224 6.26 -8.10 12.22
CA THR A 224 6.84 -7.81 13.54
C THR A 224 8.35 -8.03 13.62
N SER A 225 8.96 -8.72 12.66
CA SER A 225 10.40 -8.98 12.61
C SER A 225 11.07 -8.21 11.48
N LYS A 226 11.97 -7.31 11.84
CA LYS A 226 12.81 -6.59 10.87
C LYS A 226 13.65 -7.55 10.01
N ASP A 227 14.15 -8.63 10.59
CA ASP A 227 14.98 -9.59 9.86
C ASP A 227 14.16 -10.38 8.83
N PHE A 228 12.87 -10.68 9.11
CA PHE A 228 11.99 -11.34 8.14
C PHE A 228 11.51 -10.39 7.04
N SER A 229 11.33 -9.10 7.34
CA SER A 229 10.91 -8.14 6.31
C SER A 229 11.95 -7.91 5.21
N GLU A 230 13.22 -8.24 5.46
CA GLU A 230 14.34 -8.13 4.50
C GLU A 230 14.46 -9.34 3.56
N LEU A 231 13.69 -10.42 3.79
CA LEU A 231 13.73 -11.62 2.94
C LEU A 231 12.99 -11.47 1.59
N GLY A 232 12.28 -10.35 1.39
CA GLY A 232 11.35 -10.14 0.28
C GLY A 232 9.91 -10.40 0.69
#